data_AF-A0A973W5N7-F1
#
_entry.id   AF-A0A973W5N7-F1
#
_cell.length_a   1.000
_cell.length_b   1.000
_cell.length_c   1.000
_cell.angle_alpha   90.00
_cell.angle_beta   90.00
_cell.angle_gamma   90.00
#
_symmetry.space_group_name_H-M   'P 1'
#
loop_
_entity.id
_entity.type
_entity.pdbx_description
1 polymer ?
#
loop_
_entity_poly.entity_id
_entity_poly.type
_entity_poly.pdbx_seq_one_letter_code
_entity_poly.pdbx_strand_id
1 'polypeptide(L)'
;MALMLPRGAVREYLAIYGVVAIYVAALPAGAFVSCSRDLLHSLLALRRRWPALQITCAYWVKDKTDARLICREVNASLSRGDDGLLVATARTAQRKVENVAAHMGIALTEHDTVLARARTAVAYIEQRIAQAQAAGELAWFNSAYRAWRLEAKQQGRGMSYAEARARLRQNIFRQILTNEVQTGPHHIFPPLPGIDFPVPE
;
A
#
# COMPACT_ATOMS: atom_id res chain seq x y z
N MET A 1 12.45 15.99 10.77
CA MET A 1 12.33 14.54 10.98
C MET A 1 11.84 13.90 9.69
N ALA A 2 12.38 12.75 9.30
CA ALA A 2 11.90 12.01 8.13
C ALA A 2 10.63 11.22 8.48
N LEU A 3 9.62 11.26 7.61
CA LEU A 3 8.37 10.51 7.77
C LEU A 3 8.62 8.99 7.74
N MET A 4 7.97 8.23 8.62
CA MET A 4 8.08 6.77 8.62
C MET A 4 7.30 6.15 7.46
N LEU A 5 7.97 5.59 6.46
CA LEU A 5 7.29 5.03 5.30
C LEU A 5 6.61 3.68 5.60
N PRO A 6 5.39 3.41 5.06
CA PRO A 6 4.77 2.09 5.12
C PRO A 6 5.65 1.01 4.48
N ARG A 7 5.76 -0.15 5.13
CA ARG A 7 6.55 -1.31 4.64
C ARG A 7 5.81 -2.62 4.87
N GLY A 8 6.20 -3.66 4.12
CA GLY A 8 5.68 -5.03 4.26
C GLY A 8 4.15 -5.09 4.26
N ALA A 9 3.60 -5.81 5.24
CA ALA A 9 2.15 -6.03 5.39
C ALA A 9 1.34 -4.73 5.52
N VAL A 10 1.88 -3.69 6.16
CA VAL A 10 1.19 -2.39 6.30
C VAL A 10 1.03 -1.72 4.95
N ARG A 11 2.08 -1.75 4.11
CA ARG A 11 2.00 -1.22 2.74
C ARG A 11 1.00 -2.01 1.90
N GLU A 12 1.01 -3.33 2.01
CA GLU A 12 0.07 -4.21 1.31
C GLU A 12 -1.39 -3.92 1.71
N TYR A 13 -1.65 -3.81 3.02
CA TYR A 13 -2.96 -3.47 3.55
C TYR A 13 -3.49 -2.14 2.99
N LEU A 14 -2.66 -1.09 3.01
CA LEU A 14 -3.05 0.23 2.47
C LEU A 14 -3.31 0.20 0.96
N ALA A 15 -2.52 -0.58 0.22
CA ALA A 15 -2.72 -0.75 -1.21
C ALA A 15 -4.06 -1.45 -1.54
N ILE A 16 -4.44 -2.46 -0.76
CA ILE A 16 -5.72 -3.18 -0.90
C ILE A 16 -6.89 -2.31 -0.46
N TYR A 17 -6.75 -1.59 0.66
CA TYR A 17 -7.75 -0.66 1.17
C TYR A 17 -8.06 0.48 0.18
N GLY A 18 -7.14 0.77 -0.73
CA GLY A 18 -7.38 1.64 -1.88
C GLY A 18 -7.13 3.13 -1.63
N VAL A 19 -6.81 3.50 -0.38
CA VAL A 19 -6.44 4.87 0.02
C VAL A 19 -5.18 5.35 -0.70
N VAL A 20 -5.10 6.66 -0.89
CA VAL A 20 -3.99 7.30 -1.61
C VAL A 20 -3.38 8.37 -0.73
N ALA A 21 -2.05 8.36 -0.62
CA ALA A 21 -1.32 9.38 0.11
C ALA A 21 -1.03 10.58 -0.80
N ILE A 22 -1.42 11.77 -0.37
CA ILE A 22 -0.90 13.05 -0.83
C ILE A 22 0.33 13.36 0.02
N TYR A 23 1.48 13.62 -0.58
CA TYR A 23 2.72 13.83 0.16
C TYR A 23 3.43 15.10 -0.28
N VAL A 24 4.14 15.70 0.68
CA VAL A 24 5.07 16.81 0.43
C VAL A 24 6.48 16.30 0.60
N ALA A 25 7.23 16.30 -0.50
CA ALA A 25 8.67 16.05 -0.48
C ALA A 25 9.40 17.38 -0.59
N ALA A 26 10.54 17.54 0.08
CA ALA A 26 11.23 18.82 0.11
C ALA A 26 12.76 18.70 0.10
N LEU A 27 13.37 19.78 -0.41
CA LEU A 27 14.77 20.16 -0.32
C LEU A 27 14.84 21.58 0.28
N PRO A 28 16.02 22.05 0.72
CA PRO A 28 16.17 23.44 1.16
C PRO A 28 15.74 24.47 0.10
N ALA A 29 15.93 24.14 -1.20
CA ALA A 29 15.63 25.01 -2.32
C ALA A 29 14.15 25.01 -2.76
N GLY A 30 13.34 24.04 -2.33
CA GLY A 30 11.95 23.95 -2.79
C GLY A 30 11.21 22.68 -2.36
N ALA A 31 9.94 22.60 -2.72
CA ALA A 31 9.05 21.52 -2.36
C ALA A 31 8.44 20.83 -3.58
N PHE A 32 7.91 19.64 -3.38
CA PHE A 32 7.23 18.84 -4.40
C PHE A 32 5.98 18.23 -3.77
N VAL A 33 4.83 18.43 -4.40
CA VAL A 33 3.55 17.88 -3.94
C VAL A 33 3.00 16.94 -4.99
N SER A 34 2.71 15.71 -4.58
CA SER A 34 2.13 14.70 -5.45
C SER A 34 1.42 13.63 -4.63
N CYS A 35 0.81 12.65 -5.30
CA CYS A 35 0.08 11.57 -4.65
C CYS A 35 0.57 10.19 -5.10
N SER A 36 0.56 9.21 -4.19
CA SER A 36 0.94 7.82 -4.47
C SER A 36 0.24 6.85 -3.52
N ARG A 37 0.07 5.60 -3.97
CA ARG A 37 -0.26 4.45 -3.11
C ARG A 37 0.97 3.79 -2.49
N ASP A 38 2.14 4.01 -3.08
CA ASP A 38 3.44 3.54 -2.58
C ASP A 38 4.40 4.74 -2.44
N LEU A 39 4.51 5.24 -1.21
CA LEU A 39 5.38 6.38 -0.89
C LEU A 39 6.88 6.03 -1.04
N LEU A 40 7.26 4.77 -0.79
CA LEU A 40 8.66 4.34 -0.92
C LEU A 40 9.07 4.32 -2.39
N HIS A 41 8.26 3.70 -3.25
CA HIS A 41 8.51 3.70 -4.68
C HIS A 41 8.56 5.13 -5.24
N SER A 42 7.62 5.98 -4.81
CA SER A 42 7.57 7.38 -5.23
C SER A 42 8.82 8.16 -4.81
N LEU A 43 9.29 7.99 -3.56
CA LEU A 43 10.51 8.64 -3.08
C LEU A 43 11.75 8.16 -3.86
N LEU A 44 11.88 6.85 -4.10
CA LEU A 44 12.99 6.30 -4.87
C LEU A 44 13.02 6.83 -6.31
N ALA A 45 11.85 6.98 -6.95
CA ALA A 45 11.75 7.56 -8.28
C ALA A 45 12.18 9.03 -8.30
N LEU A 46 11.71 9.83 -7.34
CA LEU A 46 12.07 11.25 -7.23
C LEU A 46 13.56 11.45 -6.94
N ARG A 47 14.17 10.57 -6.14
CA ARG A 47 15.60 10.63 -5.81
C ARG A 47 16.54 10.38 -6.98
N ARG A 48 16.04 9.85 -8.11
CA ARG A 48 16.83 9.77 -9.35
C ARG A 48 17.16 11.16 -9.90
N ARG A 49 16.26 12.13 -9.71
CA ARG A 49 16.44 13.53 -10.12
C ARG A 49 16.92 14.42 -8.97
N TRP A 50 16.42 14.16 -7.75
CA TRP A 50 16.73 14.95 -6.56
C TRP A 50 17.22 14.05 -5.41
N PRO A 51 18.50 13.66 -5.37
CA PRO A 51 19.00 12.62 -4.45
C PRO A 51 18.75 12.89 -2.97
N ALA A 52 18.83 14.16 -2.55
CA ALA A 52 18.64 14.57 -1.16
C ALA A 52 17.16 14.78 -0.76
N LEU A 53 16.22 14.59 -1.69
CA LEU A 53 14.80 14.81 -1.42
C LEU A 53 14.29 13.85 -0.33
N GLN A 54 13.46 14.37 0.57
CA GLN A 54 12.80 13.58 1.62
C GLN A 54 11.32 13.89 1.65
N ILE A 55 10.49 12.87 1.90
CA ILE A 55 9.08 13.08 2.23
C ILE A 55 9.02 13.61 3.67
N THR A 56 8.45 14.80 3.80
CA THR A 56 8.37 15.54 5.07
C THR A 56 7.01 15.38 5.73
N CYS A 57 5.93 15.27 4.94
CA CYS A 57 4.59 14.98 5.43
C CYS A 57 3.78 14.20 4.40
N ALA A 58 2.72 13.54 4.88
CA ALA A 58 1.73 12.88 4.03
C ALA A 58 0.35 12.90 4.69
N TYR A 59 -0.69 13.01 3.87
CA TYR A 59 -2.09 12.87 4.24
C TYR A 59 -2.72 11.81 3.37
N TRP A 60 -3.68 11.07 3.90
CA TRP A 60 -4.36 10.01 3.16
C TRP A 60 -5.80 10.40 2.88
N VAL A 61 -6.23 10.12 1.66
CA VAL A 61 -7.61 10.30 1.20
C VAL A 61 -8.17 8.98 0.70
N LYS A 62 -9.50 8.91 0.62
CA LYS A 62 -10.24 7.70 0.28
C LYS A 62 -9.87 7.14 -1.09
N ASP A 63 -9.70 8.01 -2.08
CA ASP A 63 -9.46 7.58 -3.45
C ASP A 63 -8.46 8.45 -4.21
N LYS A 64 -8.14 8.00 -5.43
CA LYS A 64 -7.16 8.62 -6.31
C LYS A 64 -7.68 9.90 -6.95
N THR A 65 -8.99 10.05 -7.10
CA THR A 65 -9.61 11.21 -7.75
C THR A 65 -9.42 12.42 -6.85
N ASP A 66 -9.79 12.31 -5.58
CA ASP A 66 -9.60 13.34 -4.57
C ASP A 66 -8.13 13.73 -4.42
N ALA A 67 -7.25 12.72 -4.34
CA ALA A 67 -5.80 12.94 -4.22
C ALA A 67 -5.25 13.75 -5.39
N ARG A 68 -5.70 13.44 -6.62
CA ARG A 68 -5.27 14.13 -7.84
C ARG A 68 -5.82 15.55 -7.91
N LEU A 69 -7.08 15.76 -7.51
CA LEU A 69 -7.69 17.09 -7.48
C LEU A 69 -6.92 18.03 -6.55
N ILE A 70 -6.64 17.58 -5.31
CA ILE A 70 -5.85 18.36 -4.36
C ILE A 70 -4.45 18.64 -4.92
N CYS A 71 -3.75 17.61 -5.42
CA CYS A 71 -2.41 17.81 -5.99
C CYS A 71 -2.43 18.81 -7.14
N ARG A 72 -3.40 18.73 -8.05
CA ARG A 72 -3.52 19.63 -9.19
C ARG A 72 -3.68 21.07 -8.74
N GLU A 73 -4.61 21.31 -7.81
CA GLU A 73 -4.90 22.66 -7.31
C GLU A 73 -3.70 23.25 -6.57
N VAL A 74 -3.05 22.47 -5.70
CA VAL A 74 -1.83 22.89 -5.00
C VAL A 74 -0.74 23.26 -6.01
N ASN A 75 -0.49 22.41 -7.01
CA ASN A 75 0.54 22.63 -8.02
C ASN A 75 0.22 23.80 -8.97
N ALA A 76 -1.05 24.12 -9.20
CA ALA A 76 -1.46 25.29 -10.00
C ALA A 76 -1.32 26.60 -9.21
N SER A 77 -1.48 26.53 -7.89
CA SER A 77 -1.48 27.70 -7.01
C SER A 77 -0.10 28.17 -6.55
N LEU A 78 0.96 27.41 -6.82
CA LEU A 78 2.32 27.68 -6.38
C LEU A 78 3.26 27.78 -7.60
N SER A 79 4.09 28.80 -7.62
CA SER A 79 5.09 28.99 -8.68
C SER A 79 6.10 27.84 -8.70
N ARG A 80 6.59 27.49 -9.89
CA ARG A 80 7.65 26.50 -10.10
C ARG A 80 8.97 27.19 -10.42
N GLY A 81 10.06 26.68 -9.85
CA GLY A 81 11.41 27.06 -10.23
C GLY A 81 11.89 26.31 -11.47
N ASP A 82 13.03 26.71 -12.00
CA ASP A 82 13.64 26.13 -13.21
C ASP A 82 13.99 24.64 -13.05
N ASP A 83 14.24 24.21 -11.81
CA ASP A 83 14.51 22.83 -11.46
C ASP A 83 13.25 21.93 -11.48
N GLY A 84 12.06 22.54 -11.60
CA GLY A 84 10.75 21.89 -11.62
C GLY A 84 10.11 21.70 -10.23
N LEU A 85 10.78 22.13 -9.15
CA LEU A 85 10.21 22.17 -7.80
C LEU A 85 9.31 23.39 -7.61
N LEU A 86 8.43 23.31 -6.63
CA LEU A 86 7.64 24.45 -6.17
C LEU A 86 8.53 25.40 -5.38
N VAL A 87 8.42 26.70 -5.67
CA VAL A 87 9.07 27.78 -4.93
C VAL A 87 8.33 28.01 -3.61
N ALA A 88 8.41 27.01 -2.73
CA ALA A 88 7.73 26.99 -1.45
C ALA A 88 8.51 26.12 -0.47
N THR A 89 8.46 26.49 0.82
CA THR A 89 8.96 25.61 1.88
C THR A 89 8.04 24.40 2.04
N ALA A 90 8.55 23.32 2.65
CA ALA A 90 7.75 22.15 3.02
C ALA A 90 6.49 22.55 3.82
N ARG A 91 6.63 23.47 4.78
CA ARG A 91 5.54 23.95 5.64
C ARG A 91 4.48 24.72 4.84
N THR A 92 4.92 25.55 3.90
CA THR A 92 4.00 26.31 3.03
C THR A 92 3.21 25.36 2.12
N ALA A 93 3.90 24.40 1.50
CA ALA A 93 3.27 23.39 0.66
C ALA A 93 2.28 22.51 1.45
N GLN A 94 2.66 22.11 2.68
CA GLN A 94 1.80 21.36 3.60
C GLN A 94 0.51 22.14 3.92
N ARG A 95 0.62 23.38 4.39
CA ARG A 95 -0.56 24.23 4.67
C ARG A 95 -1.43 24.42 3.45
N LYS A 96 -0.83 24.50 2.26
CA LYS A 96 -1.59 24.62 1.01
C LYS A 96 -2.40 23.36 0.71
N VAL A 97 -1.83 22.17 0.95
CA VAL A 97 -2.56 20.89 0.86
C VAL A 97 -3.76 20.87 1.80
N GLU A 98 -3.56 21.22 3.08
CA GLU A 98 -4.63 21.27 4.08
C GLU A 98 -5.74 22.25 3.69
N ASN A 99 -5.38 23.48 3.29
CA ASN A 99 -6.33 24.51 2.90
C ASN A 99 -7.13 24.13 1.65
N VAL A 100 -6.49 23.54 0.65
CA VAL A 100 -7.16 23.07 -0.58
C VAL A 100 -8.14 21.95 -0.25
N ALA A 101 -7.72 20.96 0.55
CA ALA A 101 -8.61 19.87 0.94
C ALA A 101 -9.82 20.36 1.74
N ALA A 102 -9.59 21.27 2.70
CA ALA A 102 -10.66 21.88 3.50
C ALA A 102 -11.64 22.67 2.63
N HIS A 103 -11.13 23.47 1.67
CA HIS A 103 -11.97 24.23 0.74
C HIS A 103 -12.81 23.32 -0.15
N MET A 104 -12.28 22.17 -0.56
CA MET A 104 -12.98 21.18 -1.38
C MET A 104 -13.90 20.26 -0.56
N GLY A 105 -13.92 20.36 0.77
CA GLY A 105 -14.66 19.43 1.63
C GLY A 105 -14.12 18.00 1.63
N ILE A 106 -12.85 17.80 1.24
CA ILE A 106 -12.21 16.48 1.18
C ILE A 106 -11.55 16.20 2.53
N ALA A 107 -11.95 15.09 3.16
CA ALA A 107 -11.38 14.67 4.44
C ALA A 107 -9.94 14.13 4.28
N LEU A 108 -9.00 14.76 4.98
CA LEU A 108 -7.63 14.28 5.13
C LEU A 108 -7.49 13.44 6.39
N THR A 109 -6.84 12.28 6.28
CA THR A 109 -6.41 11.51 7.45
C THR A 109 -4.89 11.60 7.63
N GLU A 110 -4.45 11.95 8.84
CA GLU A 110 -3.03 12.05 9.19
C GLU A 110 -2.27 10.74 8.95
N HIS A 111 -1.00 10.87 8.53
CA HIS A 111 -0.15 9.72 8.23
C HIS A 111 -0.05 8.73 9.39
N ASP A 112 0.23 9.24 10.59
CA ASP A 112 0.44 8.40 11.78
C ASP A 112 -0.84 7.70 12.19
N THR A 113 -1.99 8.36 12.02
CA THR A 113 -3.31 7.76 12.26
C THR A 113 -3.57 6.60 11.30
N VAL A 114 -3.28 6.78 10.01
CA VAL A 114 -3.42 5.69 9.02
C VAL A 114 -2.46 4.54 9.31
N LEU A 115 -1.21 4.83 9.67
CA LEU A 115 -0.25 3.80 10.03
C LEU A 115 -0.69 3.02 11.28
N ALA A 116 -1.19 3.70 12.31
CA ALA A 116 -1.68 3.05 13.52
C ALA A 116 -2.84 2.10 13.20
N ARG A 117 -3.86 2.57 12.46
CA ARG A 117 -5.00 1.75 12.03
C ARG A 117 -4.57 0.55 11.21
N ALA A 118 -3.68 0.75 10.24
CA ALA A 118 -3.17 -0.32 9.39
C ALA A 118 -2.38 -1.36 10.19
N ARG A 119 -1.55 -0.95 11.15
CA ARG A 119 -0.83 -1.89 12.03
C ARG A 119 -1.77 -2.72 12.88
N THR A 120 -2.80 -2.10 13.46
CA THR A 120 -3.81 -2.82 14.25
C THR A 120 -4.55 -3.84 13.40
N ALA A 121 -4.97 -3.46 12.18
CA ALA A 121 -5.65 -4.37 11.26
C ALA A 121 -4.75 -5.55 10.83
N VAL A 122 -3.48 -5.27 10.51
CA VAL A 122 -2.50 -6.30 10.17
C VAL A 122 -2.27 -7.26 11.35
N ALA A 123 -2.09 -6.73 12.57
CA ALA A 123 -1.86 -7.54 13.76
C ALA A 123 -3.05 -8.45 14.08
N TYR A 124 -4.26 -7.91 13.99
CA TYR A 124 -5.50 -8.69 14.16
C TYR A 124 -5.57 -9.86 13.17
N ILE A 125 -5.26 -9.61 11.90
CA ILE A 125 -5.33 -10.64 10.86
C ILE A 125 -4.24 -11.70 11.03
N GLU A 126 -3.02 -11.31 11.37
CA GLU A 126 -1.95 -12.27 11.68
C GLU A 126 -2.31 -13.14 12.89
N GLN A 127 -2.96 -12.57 13.91
CA GLN A 127 -3.45 -13.33 15.06
C GLN A 127 -4.53 -14.33 14.65
N ARG A 128 -5.48 -13.94 13.78
CA ARG A 128 -6.52 -14.85 13.27
C ARG A 128 -5.94 -15.98 12.43
N ILE A 129 -4.96 -15.70 11.57
CA ILE A 129 -4.24 -16.71 10.79
C ILE A 129 -3.53 -17.70 11.73
N ALA A 130 -2.86 -17.20 12.77
CA ALA A 130 -2.17 -18.05 13.74
C ALA A 130 -3.14 -18.94 14.54
N GLN A 131 -4.31 -18.40 14.93
CA GLN A 131 -5.37 -19.16 15.60
C GLN A 131 -5.92 -20.27 14.69
N ALA A 132 -6.27 -19.95 13.44
CA ALA A 132 -6.74 -20.93 12.46
C ALA A 132 -5.69 -22.01 12.18
N GLN A 133 -4.40 -21.65 12.19
CA GLN A 133 -3.31 -22.60 12.07
C GLN A 133 -3.26 -23.56 13.26
N ALA A 134 -3.37 -23.03 14.50
CA ALA A 134 -3.36 -23.83 15.72
C ALA A 134 -4.59 -24.75 15.83
N ALA A 135 -5.74 -24.31 15.33
CA ALA A 135 -6.98 -25.08 15.28
C ALA A 135 -7.02 -26.13 14.16
N GLY A 136 -6.03 -26.16 13.25
CA GLY A 136 -6.00 -27.07 12.11
C GLY A 136 -6.88 -26.65 10.92
N GLU A 137 -7.54 -25.50 10.99
CA GLU A 137 -8.43 -24.97 9.94
C GLU A 137 -7.68 -24.64 8.63
N LEU A 138 -6.35 -24.45 8.70
CA LEU A 138 -5.47 -24.25 7.54
C LEU A 138 -4.93 -25.57 6.94
N ALA A 139 -5.48 -26.73 7.30
CA ALA A 139 -5.07 -28.02 6.73
C ALA A 139 -5.22 -28.04 5.19
N TRP A 140 -6.31 -27.47 4.66
CA TRP A 140 -6.54 -27.34 3.21
C TRP A 140 -5.44 -26.49 2.54
N PHE A 141 -5.02 -25.38 3.17
CA PHE A 141 -3.98 -24.50 2.64
C PHE A 141 -2.62 -25.19 2.59
N ASN A 142 -2.28 -25.95 3.64
CA ASN A 142 -1.04 -26.72 3.67
C ASN A 142 -1.05 -27.85 2.63
N SER A 143 -2.19 -28.50 2.42
CA SER A 143 -2.38 -29.51 1.36
C SER A 143 -2.20 -28.90 -0.03
N ALA A 144 -2.90 -27.78 -0.30
CA ALA A 144 -2.80 -27.07 -1.56
C ALA A 144 -1.38 -26.55 -1.84
N TYR A 145 -0.67 -26.03 -0.83
CA TYR A 145 0.72 -25.60 -0.97
C TYR A 145 1.64 -26.78 -1.34
N ARG A 146 1.46 -27.95 -0.72
CA ARG A 146 2.25 -29.14 -1.03
C ARG A 146 2.00 -29.59 -2.47
N ALA A 147 0.74 -29.68 -2.89
CA ALA A 147 0.36 -30.04 -4.25
C ALA A 147 0.97 -29.04 -5.26
N TRP A 148 0.80 -27.74 -5.02
CA TRP A 148 1.37 -26.69 -5.88
C TRP A 148 2.89 -26.76 -5.96
N ARG A 149 3.58 -26.96 -4.83
CA ARG A 149 5.04 -27.02 -4.79
C ARG A 149 5.62 -28.21 -5.56
N LEU A 150 4.94 -29.36 -5.52
CA LEU A 150 5.37 -30.56 -6.25
C LEU A 150 5.31 -30.33 -7.76
N GLU A 151 4.23 -29.73 -8.25
CA GLU A 151 4.07 -29.41 -9.67
C GLU A 151 5.00 -28.28 -10.12
N ALA A 152 5.12 -27.22 -9.32
CA ALA A 152 6.02 -26.10 -9.60
C ALA A 152 7.46 -26.58 -9.81
N LYS A 153 7.90 -27.55 -8.98
CA LYS A 153 9.24 -28.13 -9.07
C LYS A 153 9.48 -28.82 -10.41
N GLN A 154 8.48 -29.50 -10.98
CA GLN A 154 8.59 -30.15 -12.29
C GLN A 154 8.81 -29.12 -13.42
N GLN A 155 8.33 -27.89 -13.22
CA GLN A 155 8.39 -26.79 -14.19
C GLN A 155 9.53 -25.80 -13.89
N GLY A 156 10.45 -26.13 -12.96
CA GLY A 156 11.54 -25.24 -12.55
C GLY A 156 11.10 -23.97 -11.80
N ARG A 157 9.86 -23.94 -11.29
CA ARG A 157 9.30 -22.84 -10.50
C ARG A 157 9.34 -23.19 -9.01
N GLY A 158 9.29 -22.18 -8.15
CA GLY A 158 9.28 -22.39 -6.71
C GLY A 158 8.70 -21.20 -5.94
N MET A 159 8.09 -21.49 -4.79
CA MET A 159 7.58 -20.50 -3.86
C MET A 159 7.89 -20.96 -2.44
N SER A 160 8.44 -20.06 -1.62
CA SER A 160 8.64 -20.33 -0.20
C SER A 160 7.30 -20.36 0.55
N TYR A 161 7.24 -21.07 1.67
CA TYR A 161 6.04 -21.06 2.51
C TYR A 161 5.71 -19.65 3.02
N ALA A 162 6.73 -18.83 3.27
CA ALA A 162 6.57 -17.43 3.68
C ALA A 162 5.87 -16.60 2.58
N GLU A 163 6.21 -16.81 1.31
CA GLU A 163 5.53 -16.16 0.19
C GLU A 163 4.08 -16.65 0.03
N ALA A 164 3.84 -17.97 0.13
CA ALA A 164 2.48 -18.52 0.10
C ALA A 164 1.61 -17.94 1.23
N ARG A 165 2.16 -17.80 2.43
CA ARG A 165 1.49 -17.19 3.57
C ARG A 165 1.24 -15.69 3.36
N ALA A 166 2.18 -14.96 2.75
CA ALA A 166 1.96 -13.56 2.39
C ALA A 166 0.79 -13.40 1.40
N ARG A 167 0.66 -14.33 0.44
CA ARG A 167 -0.47 -14.36 -0.50
C ARG A 167 -1.79 -14.70 0.19
N LEU A 168 -1.81 -15.68 1.09
CA LEU A 168 -2.98 -15.98 1.93
C LEU A 168 -3.43 -14.73 2.71
N ARG A 169 -2.49 -14.02 3.35
CA ARG A 169 -2.78 -12.78 4.08
C ARG A 169 -3.37 -11.70 3.16
N GLN A 170 -2.80 -11.50 1.97
CA GLN A 170 -3.34 -10.53 1.00
C GLN A 170 -4.76 -10.89 0.56
N ASN A 171 -5.06 -12.17 0.39
CA ASN A 171 -6.41 -12.63 0.07
C ASN A 171 -7.38 -12.31 1.22
N ILE A 172 -7.01 -12.65 2.47
CA ILE A 172 -7.82 -12.33 3.67
C ILE A 172 -8.03 -10.81 3.82
N PHE A 173 -7.00 -9.99 3.55
CA PHE A 173 -7.16 -8.53 3.51
C PHE A 173 -8.22 -8.11 2.50
N ARG A 174 -8.23 -8.68 1.29
CA ARG A 174 -9.29 -8.37 0.30
C ARG A 174 -10.64 -8.77 0.84
N GLN A 175 -10.83 -10.01 1.29
CA GLN A 175 -12.12 -10.49 1.78
C GLN A 175 -12.73 -9.58 2.85
N ILE A 176 -11.94 -9.18 3.85
CA ILE A 176 -12.41 -8.33 4.95
C ILE A 176 -12.75 -6.91 4.47
N LEU A 177 -12.00 -6.39 3.50
CA LEU A 177 -12.12 -4.99 3.06
C LEU A 177 -13.11 -4.80 1.91
N THR A 178 -13.29 -5.80 1.05
CA THR A 178 -14.15 -5.74 -0.14
C THR A 178 -15.42 -6.57 0.01
N ASN A 179 -15.58 -7.32 1.12
CA ASN A 179 -16.66 -8.29 1.31
C ASN A 179 -16.72 -9.37 0.20
N GLU A 180 -15.63 -9.58 -0.54
CA GLU A 180 -15.53 -10.65 -1.54
C GLU A 180 -15.38 -12.01 -0.83
N VAL A 181 -16.26 -12.96 -1.15
CA VAL A 181 -16.38 -14.24 -0.42
C VAL A 181 -15.31 -15.29 -0.81
N GLN A 182 -14.47 -15.05 -1.81
CA GLN A 182 -13.74 -16.15 -2.45
C GLN A 182 -12.37 -16.48 -1.83
N THR A 183 -12.37 -17.39 -0.86
CA THR A 183 -11.19 -18.14 -0.41
C THR A 183 -11.04 -19.39 -1.29
N GLY A 184 -10.36 -19.23 -2.42
CA GLY A 184 -10.03 -20.33 -3.32
C GLY A 184 -8.51 -20.47 -3.47
N PRO A 185 -7.97 -21.70 -3.57
CA PRO A 185 -6.54 -21.92 -3.82
C PRO A 185 -6.03 -21.18 -5.07
N HIS A 186 -6.90 -21.03 -6.09
CA HIS A 186 -6.61 -20.31 -7.34
C HIS A 186 -6.27 -18.82 -7.16
N HIS A 187 -6.73 -18.20 -6.07
CA HIS A 187 -6.43 -16.78 -5.78
C HIS A 187 -5.17 -16.62 -4.93
N ILE A 188 -4.66 -17.71 -4.36
CA ILE A 188 -3.50 -17.73 -3.46
C ILE A 188 -2.27 -18.27 -4.20
N PHE A 189 -2.43 -19.28 -5.04
CA PHE A 189 -1.36 -19.92 -5.79
C PHE A 189 -1.43 -19.56 -7.27
N PRO A 190 -0.29 -19.20 -7.90
CA PRO A 190 -0.23 -18.96 -9.34
C PRO A 190 -0.72 -20.17 -10.12
N PRO A 191 -1.45 -19.98 -11.24
CA PRO A 191 -1.87 -21.10 -12.07
C PRO A 191 -0.65 -21.83 -12.63
N LEU A 192 -0.69 -23.15 -12.58
CA LEU A 192 0.27 -24.05 -13.21
C LEU A 192 -0.50 -25.00 -14.13
N PRO A 193 -0.01 -25.27 -15.36
CA PRO A 193 -0.58 -26.30 -16.20
C PRO A 193 -0.50 -27.64 -15.43
N GLY A 194 -1.64 -28.32 -15.27
CA GLY A 194 -1.74 -29.61 -14.55
C GLY A 194 -2.30 -29.56 -13.13
N ILE A 195 -2.54 -28.37 -12.54
CA ILE A 195 -3.25 -28.25 -11.26
C ILE A 195 -4.65 -27.67 -11.47
N ASP A 196 -5.65 -28.53 -11.31
CA ASP A 196 -6.98 -28.11 -10.85
C ASP A 196 -7.00 -28.25 -9.34
N PHE A 197 -7.06 -27.12 -8.63
CA PHE A 197 -7.29 -27.17 -7.21
C PHE A 197 -8.74 -27.61 -6.97
N PRO A 198 -9.00 -28.61 -6.11
CA PRO A 198 -10.37 -28.94 -5.76
C PRO A 198 -11.02 -27.70 -5.15
N VAL A 199 -12.18 -27.30 -5.69
CA VAL A 199 -13.04 -26.28 -5.09
C VAL A 199 -13.54 -26.88 -3.77
N PRO A 200 -13.36 -26.22 -2.62
CA PRO A 200 -13.98 -26.68 -1.38
C PRO A 200 -15.51 -26.59 -1.55
N GLU A 201 -16.21 -27.70 -1.33
CA GLU A 201 -17.68 -27.73 -1.18
C GLU A 201 -18.13 -26.93 0.05
#